data_AF-E2ZHN6-F1
#
_entry.id   AF-E2ZHN6-F1
#
_cell.length_a   1.000
_cell.length_b   1.000
_cell.length_c   1.000
_cell.angle_alpha   90.00
_cell.angle_beta   90.00
_cell.angle_gamma   90.00
#
_symmetry.space_group_name_H-M   'P 1'
#
loop_
_entity.id
_entity.type
_entity.pdbx_description
1 polymer ?
#
loop_
_entity_poly.entity_id
_entity_poly.type
_entity_poly.pdbx_seq_one_letter_code
_entity_poly.pdbx_strand_id
1 'polypeptide(L)'
;MAYNANALVRLSALKNLAAKTKAEIDNINTDVSKAIKSLGVSGNTVSFYTSADKSGTAAFTFDFPKELFLDQAKTTFVQKFAFSTETYPGATDPKLAGKPVMVLAVKGQNPDSCTYSFLDMSALVDTYKAKATGKDASTTVTIAGYEVDVKVNVSAAAGNALVLKDDGLYVDISDKADKVKNATAGNFAALDESGNLTDSGKKPADFVAAETGKRLMTNAEGEKLKGISAGATKTAASETNGHITIDGVDTTVYTEPSDVIHGTVASDSDVTAMLTEVFGA
;
A
#
# COMPACT_ATOMS: atom_id res chain seq x y z
N MET A 1 -26.19 113.88 68.07
CA MET A 1 -25.36 112.92 67.30
C MET A 1 -25.65 113.15 65.81
N ALA A 2 -24.90 114.02 65.13
CA ALA A 2 -25.01 114.15 63.69
C ALA A 2 -24.31 112.96 63.04
N TYR A 3 -25.04 112.13 62.30
CA TYR A 3 -24.43 110.99 61.61
C TYR A 3 -23.40 111.48 60.58
N ASN A 4 -22.23 110.84 60.54
CA ASN A 4 -21.19 111.18 59.58
C ASN A 4 -21.67 110.81 58.16
N ALA A 5 -21.93 111.81 57.33
CA ALA A 5 -22.43 111.63 55.96
C ALA A 5 -21.53 110.71 55.10
N ASN A 6 -20.21 110.80 55.27
CA ASN A 6 -19.27 109.92 54.57
C ASN A 6 -19.38 108.46 55.01
N ALA A 7 -19.69 108.21 56.29
CA ALA A 7 -19.93 106.87 56.80
C ALA A 7 -21.22 106.26 56.22
N LEU A 8 -22.26 107.08 56.02
CA LEU A 8 -23.53 106.64 55.43
C LEU A 8 -23.39 106.31 53.93
N VAL A 9 -22.63 107.10 53.18
CA VAL A 9 -22.30 106.82 51.76
C VAL A 9 -21.49 105.53 51.63
N ARG A 10 -20.47 105.34 52.47
CA ARG A 10 -19.68 104.09 52.50
C ARG A 10 -20.55 102.89 52.85
N LEU A 11 -21.47 103.01 53.81
CA LEU A 11 -22.40 101.95 54.17
C LEU A 11 -23.34 101.59 53.01
N SER A 12 -23.83 102.57 52.25
CA SER A 12 -24.64 102.33 51.06
C SER A 12 -23.85 101.61 49.96
N ALA A 13 -22.61 102.03 49.69
CA ALA A 13 -21.73 101.36 48.74
C ALA A 13 -21.43 99.91 49.14
N LEU A 14 -21.17 99.65 50.43
CA LEU A 14 -20.96 98.30 50.94
C LEU A 14 -22.21 97.41 50.78
N LYS A 15 -23.41 97.95 51.03
CA LYS A 15 -24.67 97.23 50.80
C LYS A 15 -24.88 96.87 49.33
N ASN A 16 -24.58 97.79 48.42
CA ASN A 16 -24.67 97.54 46.98
C ASN A 16 -23.65 96.50 46.51
N LEU A 17 -22.42 96.55 47.03
CA LEU A 17 -21.40 95.54 46.77
C LEU A 17 -21.83 94.16 47.27
N ALA A 18 -22.34 94.07 48.52
CA ALA A 18 -22.81 92.82 49.09
C ALA A 18 -23.99 92.20 48.30
N ALA A 19 -24.94 93.05 47.84
CA ALA A 19 -26.04 92.59 47.00
C ALA A 19 -25.56 92.06 45.64
N LYS A 20 -24.61 92.75 45.01
CA LYS A 20 -24.01 92.32 43.74
C LYS A 20 -23.23 91.01 43.90
N THR A 21 -22.37 90.92 44.91
CA THR A 21 -21.60 89.69 45.21
C THR A 21 -22.52 88.51 45.52
N LYS A 22 -23.62 88.73 46.24
CA LYS A 22 -24.61 87.67 46.48
C LYS A 22 -25.24 87.19 45.17
N ALA A 23 -25.66 88.10 44.30
CA ALA A 23 -26.24 87.73 43.00
C ALA A 23 -25.25 86.94 42.13
N GLU A 24 -23.97 87.34 42.13
CA GLU A 24 -22.91 86.61 41.41
C GLU A 24 -22.68 85.20 42.00
N ILE A 25 -22.63 85.06 43.32
CA ILE A 25 -22.48 83.75 44.00
C ILE A 25 -23.70 82.85 43.73
N ASP A 26 -24.91 83.40 43.77
CA ASP A 26 -26.14 82.65 43.51
C ASP A 26 -26.18 82.14 42.04
N ASN A 27 -25.71 82.96 41.08
CA ASN A 27 -25.55 82.55 39.69
C ASN A 27 -24.51 81.43 39.55
N ILE A 28 -23.34 81.56 40.17
CA ILE A 28 -22.30 80.53 40.17
C ILE A 28 -22.83 79.21 40.75
N ASN A 29 -23.55 79.26 41.87
CA ASN A 29 -24.14 78.08 42.49
C ASN A 29 -25.19 77.41 41.61
N THR A 30 -25.96 78.21 40.86
CA THR A 30 -26.92 77.71 39.87
C THR A 30 -26.20 76.96 38.75
N ASP A 31 -25.11 77.50 38.22
CA ASP A 31 -24.34 76.89 37.14
C ASP A 31 -23.59 75.63 37.60
N VAL A 32 -22.99 75.68 38.79
CA VAL A 32 -22.33 74.52 39.42
C VAL A 32 -23.32 73.40 39.74
N SER A 33 -24.58 73.72 40.00
CA SER A 33 -25.63 72.71 40.22
C SER A 33 -26.07 72.02 38.93
N LYS A 34 -25.92 72.68 37.78
CA LYS A 34 -26.19 72.11 36.44
C LYS A 34 -25.00 71.38 35.84
N ALA A 35 -23.80 71.59 36.38
CA ALA A 35 -22.59 70.92 35.92
C ALA A 35 -22.68 69.39 36.12
N ILE A 36 -22.06 68.64 35.20
CA ILE A 36 -21.92 67.19 35.34
C ILE A 36 -20.95 66.89 36.48
N LYS A 37 -21.34 65.99 37.39
CA LYS A 37 -20.56 65.62 38.58
C LYS A 37 -20.11 64.16 38.56
N SER A 38 -20.80 63.30 37.81
CA SER A 38 -20.41 61.90 37.71
C SER A 38 -20.86 61.25 36.39
N LEU A 39 -20.21 60.13 36.08
CA LEU A 39 -20.50 59.29 34.92
C LEU A 39 -20.84 57.88 35.40
N GLY A 40 -21.89 57.29 34.85
CA GLY A 40 -22.24 55.89 35.01
C GLY A 40 -22.05 55.14 33.70
N VAL A 41 -21.49 53.93 33.75
CA VAL A 41 -21.41 53.02 32.61
C VAL A 41 -22.16 51.75 32.99
N SER A 42 -23.16 51.40 32.19
CA SER A 42 -23.93 50.17 32.34
C SER A 42 -24.13 49.53 30.98
N GLY A 43 -23.53 48.36 30.78
CA GLY A 43 -23.47 47.73 29.47
C GLY A 43 -22.83 48.66 28.43
N ASN A 44 -23.59 49.01 27.39
CA ASN A 44 -23.17 49.83 26.25
C ASN A 44 -23.54 51.32 26.39
N THR A 45 -24.21 51.68 27.48
CA THR A 45 -24.77 53.01 27.71
C THR A 45 -23.89 53.80 28.69
N VAL A 46 -23.56 55.02 28.31
CA VAL A 46 -22.90 56.00 29.18
C VAL A 46 -23.90 57.06 29.60
N SER A 47 -24.01 57.31 30.91
CA SER A 47 -24.95 58.24 31.51
C SER A 47 -24.23 59.32 32.32
N PHE A 48 -24.60 60.57 32.12
CA PHE A 48 -24.00 61.75 32.74
C PHE A 48 -24.97 62.29 33.80
N TYR A 49 -24.51 62.41 35.05
CA TYR A 49 -25.34 62.85 36.17
C TYR A 49 -24.84 64.18 36.74
N THR A 50 -25.78 65.03 37.15
CA THR A 50 -25.50 66.25 37.93
C THR A 50 -25.38 65.94 39.44
N SER A 51 -25.70 64.72 39.86
CA SER A 51 -25.46 64.18 41.20
C SER A 51 -24.10 63.47 41.28
N ALA A 52 -23.46 63.51 42.45
CA ALA A 52 -22.16 62.86 42.65
C ALA A 52 -22.27 61.34 42.86
N ASP A 53 -23.39 60.89 43.43
CA ASP A 53 -23.70 59.50 43.77
C ASP A 53 -24.40 58.73 42.64
N LYS A 54 -24.64 59.37 41.49
CA LYS A 54 -25.37 58.81 40.32
C LYS A 54 -26.84 58.52 40.61
N SER A 55 -27.41 59.16 41.65
CA SER A 55 -28.84 59.08 41.93
C SER A 55 -29.64 60.00 40.99
N GLY A 56 -30.93 59.67 40.79
CA GLY A 56 -31.83 60.46 39.94
C GLY A 56 -31.72 60.16 38.45
N THR A 57 -32.37 60.98 37.62
CA THR A 57 -32.38 60.84 36.15
C THR A 57 -31.08 61.39 35.57
N ALA A 58 -30.46 60.66 34.63
CA ALA A 58 -29.31 61.15 33.90
C ALA A 58 -29.66 62.41 33.11
N ALA A 59 -28.79 63.42 33.14
CA ALA A 59 -28.96 64.66 32.37
C ALA A 59 -28.72 64.45 30.87
N PHE A 60 -27.83 63.52 30.53
CA PHE A 60 -27.54 63.11 29.16
C PHE A 60 -27.16 61.63 29.16
N THR A 61 -27.56 60.92 28.11
CA THR A 61 -27.17 59.53 27.91
C THR A 61 -26.92 59.29 26.44
N PHE A 62 -25.95 58.42 26.15
CA PHE A 62 -25.72 57.92 24.81
C PHE A 62 -25.21 56.48 24.86
N ASP A 63 -25.49 55.75 23.79
CA ASP A 63 -24.97 54.40 23.58
C ASP A 63 -23.73 54.45 22.69
N PHE A 64 -22.70 53.68 23.02
CA PHE A 64 -21.65 53.41 22.05
C PHE A 64 -22.22 52.65 20.84
N PRO A 65 -21.61 52.74 19.64
CA PRO A 65 -22.03 51.94 18.49
C PRO A 65 -22.03 50.46 18.85
N LYS A 66 -23.09 49.73 18.47
CA LYS A 66 -23.16 48.28 18.71
C LYS A 66 -22.10 47.58 17.85
N GLU A 67 -21.03 47.12 18.47
CA GLU A 67 -19.99 46.34 17.78
C GLU A 67 -20.50 44.93 17.51
N LEU A 68 -20.80 44.62 16.24
CA LEU A 68 -21.21 43.29 15.78
C LEU A 68 -19.98 42.44 15.52
N PHE A 69 -19.44 41.82 16.57
CA PHE A 69 -18.33 40.89 16.42
C PHE A 69 -18.80 39.51 15.97
N LEU A 70 -18.01 38.87 15.11
CA LEU A 70 -18.18 37.45 14.86
C LEU A 70 -17.83 36.65 16.12
N ASP A 71 -18.65 35.65 16.40
CA ASP A 71 -18.31 34.58 17.31
C ASP A 71 -17.41 33.58 16.58
N GLN A 72 -16.09 33.70 16.79
CA GLN A 72 -15.10 32.84 16.15
C GLN A 72 -15.25 31.36 16.56
N ALA A 73 -15.85 31.06 17.72
CA ALA A 73 -16.06 29.68 18.15
C ALA A 73 -17.26 29.03 17.45
N LYS A 74 -18.27 29.83 17.08
CA LYS A 74 -19.51 29.36 16.44
C LYS A 74 -19.53 29.59 14.92
N THR A 75 -18.68 30.48 14.42
CA THR A 75 -18.48 30.72 13.00
C THR A 75 -17.61 29.59 12.44
N THR A 76 -18.16 28.81 11.52
CA THR A 76 -17.47 27.62 11.03
C THR A 76 -17.91 27.24 9.62
N PHE A 77 -17.03 26.57 8.91
CA PHE A 77 -17.33 25.95 7.63
C PHE A 77 -17.85 24.52 7.84
N VAL A 78 -19.05 24.23 7.32
CA VAL A 78 -19.72 22.94 7.43
C VAL A 78 -19.81 22.32 6.05
N GLN A 79 -19.03 21.27 5.79
CA GLN A 79 -18.95 20.60 4.48
C GLN A 79 -20.29 19.96 4.05
N LYS A 80 -21.06 19.46 5.00
CA LYS A 80 -22.39 18.86 4.76
C LYS A 80 -23.37 19.44 5.77
N PHE A 81 -23.97 20.57 5.40
CA PHE A 81 -24.82 21.32 6.30
C PHE A 81 -26.11 20.57 6.67
N ALA A 82 -26.49 20.64 7.93
CA ALA A 82 -27.77 20.15 8.44
C ALA A 82 -28.32 21.21 9.40
N PHE A 83 -29.48 21.77 9.07
CA PHE A 83 -30.11 22.78 9.89
C PHE A 83 -30.79 22.15 11.11
N SER A 84 -30.61 22.77 12.28
CA SER A 84 -31.36 22.48 13.50
C SER A 84 -31.56 23.78 14.29
N THR A 85 -32.77 23.97 14.82
CA THR A 85 -33.09 25.10 15.71
C THR A 85 -32.40 24.99 17.07
N GLU A 86 -31.92 23.80 17.45
CA GLU A 86 -31.12 23.61 18.66
C GLU A 86 -29.68 24.11 18.45
N THR A 87 -29.08 23.80 17.30
CA THR A 87 -27.72 24.25 16.95
C THR A 87 -27.69 25.73 16.57
N TYR A 88 -28.73 26.21 15.89
CA TYR A 88 -28.85 27.59 15.39
C TYR A 88 -30.13 28.24 15.94
N PRO A 89 -30.17 28.58 17.24
CA PRO A 89 -31.34 29.16 17.86
C PRO A 89 -31.70 30.51 17.22
N GLY A 90 -33.00 30.71 16.97
CA GLY A 90 -33.53 31.94 16.38
C GLY A 90 -33.30 32.10 14.87
N ALA A 91 -32.59 31.16 14.24
CA ALA A 91 -32.39 31.17 12.79
C ALA A 91 -33.58 30.50 12.07
N THR A 92 -33.80 30.89 10.82
CA THR A 92 -34.73 30.20 9.89
C THR A 92 -33.93 29.26 8.99
N ASP A 93 -34.51 28.11 8.62
CA ASP A 93 -33.84 27.14 7.75
C ASP A 93 -33.45 27.78 6.39
N PRO A 94 -32.15 27.84 6.05
CA PRO A 94 -31.69 28.41 4.80
C PRO A 94 -31.92 27.50 3.58
N LYS A 95 -32.45 26.28 3.76
CA LYS A 95 -32.69 25.27 2.72
C LYS A 95 -31.39 24.84 2.01
N LEU A 96 -30.30 24.73 2.78
CA LEU A 96 -28.97 24.35 2.29
C LEU A 96 -28.55 22.92 2.72
N ALA A 97 -29.51 22.05 3.05
CA ALA A 97 -29.23 20.72 3.55
C ALA A 97 -28.32 19.92 2.60
N GLY A 98 -27.26 19.34 3.15
CA GLY A 98 -26.30 18.51 2.41
C GLY A 98 -25.24 19.28 1.63
N LYS A 99 -25.33 20.61 1.54
CA LYS A 99 -24.37 21.46 0.82
C LYS A 99 -23.21 21.91 1.73
N PRO A 100 -22.05 22.28 1.16
CA PRO A 100 -21.02 23.01 1.90
C PRO A 100 -21.52 24.43 2.21
N VAL A 101 -21.47 24.82 3.49
CA VAL A 101 -21.99 26.10 3.97
C VAL A 101 -21.00 26.76 4.92
N MET A 102 -20.75 28.06 4.75
CA MET A 102 -20.09 28.88 5.76
C MET A 102 -21.15 29.44 6.71
N VAL A 103 -21.11 29.02 7.97
CA VAL A 103 -21.98 29.52 9.03
C VAL A 103 -21.29 30.70 9.70
N LEU A 104 -21.92 31.86 9.67
CA LEU A 104 -21.43 33.07 10.32
C LEU A 104 -22.28 33.33 11.56
N ALA A 105 -21.67 33.34 12.73
CA ALA A 105 -22.34 33.63 13.99
C ALA A 105 -21.95 35.03 14.46
N VAL A 106 -22.92 35.92 14.64
CA VAL A 106 -22.72 37.28 15.16
C VAL A 106 -23.11 37.30 16.63
N LYS A 107 -22.21 37.75 17.50
CA LYS A 107 -22.46 37.86 18.94
C LYS A 107 -23.56 38.91 19.19
N GLY A 108 -24.56 38.53 19.98
CA GLY A 108 -25.61 39.41 20.47
C GLY A 108 -25.19 40.17 21.73
N GLN A 109 -26.12 40.98 22.26
CA GLN A 109 -25.90 41.78 23.48
C GLN A 109 -25.66 40.94 24.74
N ASN A 110 -26.11 39.67 24.75
CA ASN A 110 -25.83 38.73 25.81
C ASN A 110 -24.78 37.73 25.30
N PRO A 111 -23.86 37.26 26.16
CA PRO A 111 -22.82 36.29 25.73
C PRO A 111 -23.40 35.02 25.10
N ASP A 112 -24.65 34.68 25.44
CA ASP A 112 -25.33 33.48 24.94
C ASP A 112 -26.21 33.73 23.70
N SER A 113 -26.51 34.98 23.34
CA SER A 113 -27.33 35.26 22.16
C SER A 113 -26.46 35.39 20.91
N CYS A 114 -26.83 34.73 19.83
CA CYS A 114 -26.13 34.78 18.54
C CYS A 114 -27.14 34.87 17.40
N THR A 115 -26.82 35.68 16.39
CA THR A 115 -27.56 35.70 15.13
C THR A 115 -26.75 34.97 14.08
N TYR A 116 -27.38 34.06 13.33
CA TYR A 116 -26.68 33.24 12.33
C TYR A 116 -27.01 33.69 10.90
N SER A 117 -26.00 33.66 10.04
CA SER A 117 -26.12 33.79 8.60
C SER A 117 -25.45 32.60 7.91
N PHE A 118 -25.99 32.17 6.77
CA PHE A 118 -25.55 30.98 6.07
C PHE A 118 -25.19 31.34 4.63
N LEU A 119 -23.95 31.06 4.24
CA LEU A 119 -23.48 31.26 2.87
C LEU A 119 -23.34 29.90 2.17
N ASP A 120 -24.03 29.72 1.05
CA ASP A 120 -23.88 28.55 0.18
C ASP A 120 -22.50 28.60 -0.50
N MET A 121 -21.67 27.59 -0.22
CA MET A 121 -20.31 27.47 -0.76
C MET A 121 -20.23 26.47 -1.92
N SER A 122 -21.35 25.97 -2.43
CA SER A 122 -21.37 24.92 -3.47
C SER A 122 -20.70 25.34 -4.78
N ALA A 123 -20.61 26.65 -5.07
CA ALA A 123 -19.92 27.16 -6.25
C ALA A 123 -18.39 27.30 -6.07
N LEU A 124 -17.91 27.28 -4.82
CA LEU A 124 -16.50 27.48 -4.47
C LEU A 124 -15.86 26.20 -3.95
N VAL A 125 -16.65 25.25 -3.47
CA VAL A 125 -16.20 24.01 -2.86
C VAL A 125 -16.83 22.82 -3.58
N ASP A 126 -15.99 22.12 -4.33
CA ASP A 126 -16.32 20.79 -4.85
C ASP A 126 -16.15 19.75 -3.75
N THR A 127 -17.23 19.02 -3.44
CA THR A 127 -17.20 17.93 -2.46
C THR A 127 -17.15 16.59 -3.19
N TYR A 128 -15.98 15.96 -3.21
CA TYR A 128 -15.79 14.62 -3.78
C TYR A 128 -16.21 13.55 -2.77
N LYS A 129 -17.24 12.76 -3.07
CA LYS A 129 -17.63 11.61 -2.25
C LYS A 129 -16.91 10.36 -2.72
N ALA A 130 -16.05 9.80 -1.86
CA ALA A 130 -15.55 8.45 -2.06
C ALA A 130 -16.71 7.43 -1.93
N LYS A 131 -16.70 6.40 -2.78
CA LYS A 131 -17.69 5.31 -2.71
C LYS A 131 -17.50 4.53 -1.41
N ALA A 132 -18.57 4.40 -0.61
CA ALA A 132 -18.50 3.79 0.72
C ALA A 132 -18.53 2.24 0.72
N THR A 133 -18.94 1.60 -0.39
CA THR A 133 -19.17 0.14 -0.44
C THR A 133 -18.72 -0.44 -1.80
N GLY A 134 -18.12 -1.63 -1.79
CA GLY A 134 -17.56 -2.30 -2.98
C GLY A 134 -16.18 -1.75 -3.38
N LYS A 135 -15.22 -1.77 -2.44
CA LYS A 135 -13.88 -1.16 -2.57
C LYS A 135 -12.93 -1.93 -3.50
N ASP A 136 -13.34 -3.10 -3.96
CA ASP A 136 -12.44 -4.07 -4.61
C ASP A 136 -12.37 -3.93 -6.14
N ALA A 137 -13.09 -2.96 -6.71
CA ALA A 137 -12.99 -2.57 -8.11
C ALA A 137 -13.05 -1.04 -8.20
N SER A 138 -11.90 -0.41 -8.45
CA SER A 138 -11.64 1.04 -8.62
C SER A 138 -12.70 2.01 -8.05
N THR A 139 -12.34 2.69 -6.96
CA THR A 139 -13.06 3.90 -6.54
C THR A 139 -12.82 5.00 -7.58
N THR A 140 -13.77 5.16 -8.50
CA THR A 140 -13.77 6.25 -9.48
C THR A 140 -13.83 7.60 -8.76
N VAL A 141 -12.80 8.43 -8.94
CA VAL A 141 -12.85 9.86 -8.63
C VAL A 141 -13.50 10.54 -9.84
N THR A 142 -14.74 11.01 -9.70
CA THR A 142 -15.41 11.77 -10.77
C THR A 142 -15.19 13.26 -10.50
N ILE A 143 -14.37 13.89 -11.34
CA ILE A 143 -14.20 15.34 -11.34
C ILE A 143 -14.77 15.88 -12.64
N ALA A 144 -15.85 16.65 -12.56
CA ALA A 144 -16.47 17.23 -13.75
C ALA A 144 -15.60 18.40 -14.24
N GLY A 145 -15.10 18.31 -15.48
CA GLY A 145 -14.42 19.45 -16.14
C GLY A 145 -12.98 19.72 -15.68
N TYR A 146 -12.40 18.90 -14.80
CA TYR A 146 -10.98 18.97 -14.44
C TYR A 146 -10.28 17.63 -14.68
N GLU A 147 -9.04 17.69 -15.16
CA GLU A 147 -8.16 16.54 -15.32
C GLU A 147 -7.39 16.29 -14.01
N VAL A 148 -7.26 15.03 -13.62
CA VAL A 148 -6.38 14.60 -12.53
C VAL A 148 -5.10 14.08 -13.15
N ASP A 149 -4.05 14.89 -13.15
CA ASP A 149 -2.72 14.44 -13.57
C ASP A 149 -2.01 13.75 -12.39
N VAL A 150 -1.66 12.48 -12.56
CA VAL A 150 -0.89 11.72 -11.59
C VAL A 150 0.42 11.31 -12.24
N LYS A 151 1.50 11.97 -11.86
CA LYS A 151 2.85 11.60 -12.29
C LYS A 151 3.29 10.32 -11.59
N VAL A 152 3.24 9.19 -12.29
CA VAL A 152 3.84 7.94 -11.84
C VAL A 152 5.28 7.87 -12.32
N ASN A 153 6.24 7.97 -11.40
CA ASN A 153 7.65 7.78 -11.72
C ASN A 153 7.98 6.28 -11.73
N VAL A 154 8.39 5.77 -12.89
CA VAL A 154 8.92 4.42 -13.01
C VAL A 154 10.45 4.48 -12.90
N SER A 155 11.04 3.63 -12.06
CA SER A 155 12.50 3.61 -11.87
C SER A 155 13.21 3.20 -13.15
N ALA A 156 14.26 3.94 -13.52
CA ALA A 156 15.17 3.59 -14.62
C ALA A 156 16.28 2.59 -14.20
N ALA A 157 16.28 2.13 -12.95
CA ALA A 157 17.25 1.17 -12.47
C ALA A 157 17.11 -0.18 -13.21
N ALA A 158 18.25 -0.80 -13.54
CA ALA A 158 18.28 -2.12 -14.14
C ALA A 158 17.57 -3.14 -13.23
N GLY A 159 16.74 -4.00 -13.81
CA GLY A 159 15.96 -5.00 -13.08
C GLY A 159 14.60 -4.53 -12.55
N ASN A 160 14.20 -3.28 -12.81
CA ASN A 160 12.82 -2.85 -12.56
C ASN A 160 11.85 -3.57 -13.52
N ALA A 161 10.86 -4.26 -12.96
CA ALA A 161 9.87 -5.00 -13.75
C ALA A 161 8.73 -4.10 -14.28
N LEU A 162 8.54 -2.92 -13.70
CA LEU A 162 7.47 -2.00 -14.12
C LEU A 162 7.93 -1.18 -15.32
N VAL A 163 7.11 -1.14 -16.36
CA VAL A 163 7.35 -0.37 -17.59
C VAL A 163 6.11 0.43 -17.97
N LEU A 164 6.30 1.71 -18.27
CA LEU A 164 5.23 2.57 -18.80
C LEU A 164 5.17 2.39 -20.32
N LYS A 165 3.99 2.08 -20.84
CA LYS A 165 3.66 2.00 -22.26
C LYS A 165 2.59 3.03 -22.60
N ASP A 166 2.34 3.25 -23.90
CA ASP A 166 1.34 4.21 -24.39
C ASP A 166 -0.07 3.94 -23.86
N ASP A 167 -0.37 2.69 -23.53
CA ASP A 167 -1.67 2.21 -23.06
C ASP A 167 -1.72 1.88 -21.56
N GLY A 168 -0.64 2.10 -20.80
CA GLY A 168 -0.65 1.98 -19.34
C GLY A 168 0.65 1.53 -18.68
N LEU A 169 0.55 1.19 -17.39
CA LEU A 169 1.66 0.63 -16.60
C LEU A 169 1.61 -0.89 -16.66
N TYR A 170 2.69 -1.51 -17.13
CA TYR A 170 2.81 -2.95 -17.30
C TYR A 170 3.91 -3.54 -16.43
N VAL A 171 3.83 -4.86 -16.22
CA VAL A 171 4.96 -5.67 -15.74
C VAL A 171 5.59 -6.33 -16.95
N ASP A 172 6.88 -6.12 -17.16
CA ASP A 172 7.63 -6.86 -18.17
C ASP A 172 7.94 -8.27 -17.65
N ILE A 173 7.39 -9.26 -18.35
CA ILE A 173 7.57 -10.69 -18.06
C ILE A 173 8.27 -11.44 -19.19
N SER A 174 8.77 -10.73 -20.21
CA SER A 174 9.45 -11.35 -21.37
C SER A 174 10.57 -12.30 -20.97
N ASP A 175 11.20 -12.03 -19.83
CA ASP A 175 12.34 -12.79 -19.31
C ASP A 175 11.95 -13.75 -18.17
N LYS A 176 10.68 -13.75 -17.74
CA LYS A 176 10.22 -14.40 -16.51
C LYS A 176 9.31 -15.60 -16.73
N ALA A 177 8.68 -15.72 -17.88
CA ALA A 177 7.93 -16.91 -18.24
C ALA A 177 7.72 -16.89 -19.75
N ASP A 178 8.44 -17.74 -20.49
CA ASP A 178 7.85 -18.70 -21.42
C ASP A 178 8.91 -19.23 -22.40
N LYS A 179 9.02 -20.56 -22.42
CA LYS A 179 9.69 -21.45 -23.37
C LYS A 179 11.20 -21.28 -23.52
N VAL A 180 11.90 -22.39 -23.29
CA VAL A 180 13.10 -22.76 -24.05
C VAL A 180 13.09 -22.08 -25.42
N LYS A 181 13.96 -21.08 -25.61
CA LYS A 181 14.03 -20.32 -26.86
C LYS A 181 14.37 -21.32 -27.97
N ASN A 182 13.49 -21.46 -28.97
CA ASN A 182 13.60 -22.41 -30.08
C ASN A 182 13.35 -23.90 -29.75
N ALA A 183 12.44 -24.21 -28.82
CA ALA A 183 12.00 -25.59 -28.62
C ALA A 183 11.42 -26.21 -29.90
N THR A 184 11.88 -27.40 -30.26
CA THR A 184 11.35 -28.19 -31.36
C THR A 184 10.20 -29.05 -30.84
N ALA A 185 9.03 -28.93 -31.47
CA ALA A 185 7.85 -29.71 -31.07
C ALA A 185 8.14 -31.22 -31.13
N GLY A 186 7.84 -31.92 -30.04
CA GLY A 186 8.07 -33.36 -29.91
C GLY A 186 9.42 -33.74 -29.29
N ASN A 187 10.33 -32.79 -29.06
CA ASN A 187 11.52 -33.04 -28.25
C ASN A 187 11.19 -33.00 -26.75
N PHE A 188 12.00 -33.70 -25.94
CA PHE A 188 11.93 -33.60 -24.48
C PHE A 188 12.58 -32.30 -23.98
N ALA A 189 12.10 -31.79 -22.85
CA ALA A 189 12.77 -30.72 -22.11
C ALA A 189 14.00 -31.27 -21.38
N ALA A 190 15.05 -30.46 -21.28
CA ALA A 190 16.26 -30.72 -20.50
C ALA A 190 16.60 -29.49 -19.63
N LEU A 191 17.68 -29.60 -18.85
CA LEU A 191 18.27 -28.49 -18.11
C LEU A 191 19.66 -28.19 -18.66
N ASP A 192 20.03 -26.91 -18.76
CA ASP A 192 21.40 -26.49 -19.04
C ASP A 192 22.30 -26.57 -17.79
N GLU A 193 23.58 -26.23 -17.94
CA GLU A 193 24.58 -26.25 -16.83
C GLU A 193 24.20 -25.33 -15.65
N SER A 194 23.31 -24.36 -15.87
CA SER A 194 22.84 -23.41 -14.86
C SER A 194 21.46 -23.80 -14.29
N GLY A 195 20.89 -24.93 -14.71
CA GLY A 195 19.57 -25.40 -14.27
C GLY A 195 18.39 -24.71 -14.95
N ASN A 196 18.61 -24.00 -16.06
CA ASN A 196 17.51 -23.42 -16.84
C ASN A 196 16.92 -24.46 -17.79
N LEU A 197 15.62 -24.38 -18.05
CA LEU A 197 14.97 -25.25 -19.04
C LEU A 197 15.56 -25.00 -20.44
N THR A 198 15.90 -26.09 -21.14
CA THR A 198 16.38 -26.09 -22.54
C THR A 198 15.74 -27.23 -23.36
N ASP A 199 15.95 -27.23 -24.68
CA ASP A 199 15.52 -28.30 -25.58
C ASP A 199 16.58 -29.40 -25.53
N SER A 200 16.19 -30.64 -25.27
CA SER A 200 17.16 -31.75 -25.20
C SER A 200 17.80 -32.09 -26.54
N GLY A 201 17.23 -31.62 -27.65
CA GLY A 201 17.55 -32.06 -29.01
C GLY A 201 17.11 -33.50 -29.31
N LYS A 202 16.39 -34.16 -28.39
CA LYS A 202 15.99 -35.56 -28.50
C LYS A 202 14.48 -35.72 -28.47
N LYS A 203 13.95 -36.45 -29.43
CA LYS A 203 12.54 -36.90 -29.46
C LYS A 203 12.42 -38.32 -28.92
N PRO A 204 11.20 -38.78 -28.54
CA PRO A 204 10.97 -40.16 -28.09
C PRO A 204 11.56 -41.23 -29.02
N ALA A 205 11.50 -41.01 -30.34
CA ALA A 205 12.02 -41.95 -31.34
C ALA A 205 13.57 -42.03 -31.39
N ASP A 206 14.29 -41.11 -30.75
CA ASP A 206 15.76 -41.18 -30.64
C ASP A 206 16.21 -42.14 -29.52
N PHE A 207 15.27 -42.59 -28.68
CA PHE A 207 15.51 -43.57 -27.64
C PHE A 207 14.93 -44.92 -28.04
N VAL A 208 15.62 -45.99 -27.66
CA VAL A 208 15.08 -47.35 -27.79
C VAL A 208 13.87 -47.49 -26.87
N ALA A 209 12.75 -47.96 -27.40
CA ALA A 209 11.56 -48.22 -26.59
C ALA A 209 11.85 -49.32 -25.56
N ALA A 210 11.58 -49.02 -24.29
CA ALA A 210 11.67 -50.01 -23.23
C ALA A 210 10.45 -50.95 -23.31
N GLU A 211 10.59 -52.06 -24.03
CA GLU A 211 9.58 -53.12 -24.08
C GLU A 211 9.98 -54.25 -23.13
N THR A 212 9.03 -54.74 -22.31
CA THR A 212 9.24 -55.85 -21.39
C THR A 212 9.79 -57.07 -22.13
N GLY A 213 10.99 -57.53 -21.74
CA GLY A 213 11.65 -58.68 -22.36
C GLY A 213 12.40 -58.39 -23.67
N LYS A 214 12.52 -57.13 -24.10
CA LYS A 214 13.39 -56.72 -25.23
C LYS A 214 14.72 -56.16 -24.74
N ARG A 215 15.73 -56.22 -25.62
CA ARG A 215 17.09 -55.74 -25.36
C ARG A 215 17.18 -54.22 -25.57
N LEU A 216 18.01 -53.56 -24.78
CA LEU A 216 18.34 -52.13 -24.90
C LEU A 216 19.30 -51.85 -26.08
N MET A 217 18.94 -52.30 -27.28
CA MET A 217 19.75 -52.11 -28.49
C MET A 217 18.82 -51.84 -29.67
N THR A 218 19.34 -51.22 -30.73
CA THR A 218 18.51 -50.96 -31.92
C THR A 218 18.14 -52.27 -32.62
N ASN A 219 17.01 -52.29 -33.34
CA ASN A 219 16.61 -53.46 -34.11
C ASN A 219 17.69 -53.88 -35.13
N ALA A 220 18.37 -52.91 -35.75
CA ALA A 220 19.45 -53.16 -36.69
C ALA A 220 20.65 -53.87 -36.04
N GLU A 221 21.04 -53.48 -34.82
CA GLU A 221 22.09 -54.17 -34.06
C GLU A 221 21.62 -55.53 -33.55
N GLY A 222 20.34 -55.64 -33.15
CA GLY A 222 19.75 -56.89 -32.68
C GLY A 222 19.71 -57.96 -33.77
N GLU A 223 19.38 -57.59 -35.01
CA GLU A 223 19.43 -58.48 -36.18
C GLU A 223 20.83 -58.99 -36.47
N LYS A 224 21.89 -58.17 -36.29
CA LYS A 224 23.28 -58.64 -36.44
C LYS A 224 23.64 -59.74 -35.44
N LEU A 225 22.98 -59.77 -34.28
CA LEU A 225 23.16 -60.82 -33.28
C LEU A 225 22.27 -62.05 -33.51
N LYS A 226 21.24 -61.97 -34.37
CA LYS A 226 20.43 -63.13 -34.70
C LYS A 226 21.26 -64.12 -35.51
N GLY A 227 21.19 -65.40 -35.14
CA GLY A 227 21.88 -66.47 -35.85
C GLY A 227 23.37 -66.62 -35.54
N ILE A 228 23.98 -65.75 -34.71
CA ILE A 228 25.37 -65.97 -34.24
C ILE A 228 25.50 -67.35 -33.58
N SER A 229 24.50 -67.79 -32.81
CA SER A 229 24.48 -69.14 -32.22
C SER A 229 24.28 -70.27 -33.24
N ALA A 230 23.71 -69.98 -34.41
CA ALA A 230 23.47 -70.96 -35.46
C ALA A 230 24.68 -71.14 -36.39
N GLY A 231 25.44 -70.06 -36.63
CA GLY A 231 26.68 -70.07 -37.43
C GLY A 231 27.98 -70.18 -36.63
N ALA A 232 27.89 -70.25 -35.30
CA ALA A 232 29.06 -70.52 -34.46
C ALA A 232 29.52 -71.96 -34.63
N THR A 233 30.83 -72.14 -34.78
CA THR A 233 31.50 -73.45 -34.79
C THR A 233 31.16 -74.21 -33.51
N LYS A 234 30.56 -75.38 -33.65
CA LYS A 234 30.19 -76.24 -32.52
C LYS A 234 31.32 -77.21 -32.26
N THR A 235 31.90 -77.14 -31.07
CA THR A 235 32.88 -78.13 -30.61
C THR A 235 32.24 -79.09 -29.63
N ALA A 236 32.55 -80.38 -29.76
CA ALA A 236 32.22 -81.39 -28.76
C ALA A 236 33.38 -82.38 -28.57
N ALA A 237 33.36 -83.12 -27.46
CA ALA A 237 34.37 -84.14 -27.19
C ALA A 237 34.35 -85.22 -28.29
N SER A 238 35.53 -85.70 -28.67
CA SER A 238 35.70 -86.88 -29.52
C SER A 238 35.98 -88.11 -28.66
N GLU A 239 35.59 -89.29 -29.13
CA GLU A 239 36.03 -90.57 -28.55
C GLU A 239 37.47 -90.92 -28.93
N THR A 240 38.04 -90.24 -29.92
CA THR A 240 39.43 -90.41 -30.37
C THR A 240 40.35 -89.49 -29.57
N ASN A 241 41.41 -90.05 -28.98
CA ASN A 241 42.41 -89.26 -28.26
C ASN A 241 43.09 -88.26 -29.22
N GLY A 242 43.32 -87.03 -28.74
CA GLY A 242 43.91 -85.96 -29.56
C GLY A 242 42.96 -85.36 -30.61
N HIS A 243 41.67 -85.71 -30.61
CA HIS A 243 40.67 -85.17 -31.51
C HIS A 243 39.58 -84.37 -30.78
N ILE A 244 38.94 -83.44 -31.49
CA ILE A 244 37.64 -82.85 -31.10
C ILE A 244 36.71 -82.90 -32.32
N THR A 245 35.41 -82.94 -32.07
CA THR A 245 34.44 -82.80 -33.17
C THR A 245 34.18 -81.32 -33.41
N ILE A 246 34.40 -80.86 -34.64
CA ILE A 246 34.10 -79.51 -35.12
C ILE A 246 32.96 -79.63 -36.12
N ASP A 247 31.79 -79.08 -35.79
CA ASP A 247 30.58 -79.16 -36.62
C ASP A 247 30.21 -80.60 -37.03
N GLY A 248 30.45 -81.55 -36.12
CA GLY A 248 30.20 -82.98 -36.33
C GLY A 248 31.31 -83.73 -37.09
N VAL A 249 32.35 -83.03 -37.54
CA VAL A 249 33.53 -83.63 -38.19
C VAL A 249 34.61 -83.88 -37.15
N ASP A 250 35.03 -85.13 -37.00
CA ASP A 250 36.11 -85.49 -36.11
C ASP A 250 37.44 -84.95 -36.64
N THR A 251 38.05 -84.04 -35.89
CA THR A 251 39.20 -83.24 -36.34
C THR A 251 40.37 -83.45 -35.39
N THR A 252 41.50 -83.89 -35.93
CA THR A 252 42.75 -84.03 -35.17
C THR A 252 43.24 -82.66 -34.71
N VAL A 253 43.36 -82.48 -33.40
CA VAL A 253 43.98 -81.28 -32.80
C VAL A 253 45.40 -81.56 -32.33
N TYR A 254 45.70 -82.83 -32.08
CA TYR A 254 47.03 -83.30 -31.71
C TYR A 254 47.22 -84.74 -32.19
N THR A 255 48.40 -85.04 -32.74
CA THR A 255 48.78 -86.41 -33.10
C THR A 255 49.61 -87.00 -31.98
N GLU A 256 49.13 -88.12 -31.45
CA GLU A 256 49.79 -88.82 -30.37
C GLU A 256 51.11 -89.47 -30.81
N PRO A 257 52.20 -89.35 -30.04
CA PRO A 257 53.45 -90.05 -30.33
C PRO A 257 53.26 -91.58 -30.34
N SER A 258 54.00 -92.27 -31.21
CA SER A 258 53.92 -93.74 -31.38
C SER A 258 54.26 -94.54 -30.13
N ASP A 259 54.94 -93.92 -29.18
CA ASP A 259 55.50 -94.57 -28.00
C ASP A 259 54.55 -94.50 -26.79
N VAL A 260 53.32 -93.99 -26.99
CA VAL A 260 52.30 -93.96 -25.95
C VAL A 260 51.60 -95.32 -25.85
N ILE A 261 51.69 -95.94 -24.68
CA ILE A 261 51.04 -97.22 -24.37
C ILE A 261 49.58 -96.98 -24.00
N HIS A 262 48.66 -97.49 -24.82
CA HIS A 262 47.22 -97.48 -24.56
C HIS A 262 46.75 -98.88 -24.14
N GLY A 263 46.17 -98.99 -22.96
CA GLY A 263 45.59 -100.23 -22.47
C GLY A 263 45.75 -100.41 -20.97
N THR A 264 45.21 -101.50 -20.45
CA THR A 264 45.49 -101.94 -19.08
C THR A 264 46.97 -102.29 -18.98
N VAL A 265 47.75 -101.45 -18.31
CA VAL A 265 49.06 -101.85 -17.80
C VAL A 265 48.86 -103.17 -17.04
N ALA A 266 49.75 -104.15 -17.25
CA ALA A 266 49.65 -105.46 -16.62
C ALA A 266 49.27 -105.30 -15.15
N SER A 267 48.21 -105.98 -14.72
CA SER A 267 47.76 -105.88 -13.34
C SER A 267 48.88 -106.39 -12.41
N ASP A 268 48.92 -105.94 -11.16
CA ASP A 268 49.88 -106.45 -10.19
C ASP A 268 49.85 -107.98 -10.12
N SER A 269 48.69 -108.61 -10.33
CA SER A 269 48.56 -110.07 -10.43
C SER A 269 49.24 -110.67 -11.66
N ASP A 270 49.11 -110.04 -12.83
CA ASP A 270 49.78 -110.50 -14.06
C ASP A 270 51.31 -110.37 -13.91
N VAL A 271 51.75 -109.23 -13.37
CA VAL A 271 53.18 -108.97 -13.11
C VAL A 271 53.72 -109.97 -12.08
N THR A 272 52.95 -110.24 -11.02
CA THR A 272 53.33 -111.23 -10.00
C THR A 272 53.41 -112.64 -10.59
N ALA A 273 52.42 -113.05 -11.40
CA ALA A 273 52.43 -114.35 -12.06
C ALA A 273 53.63 -114.51 -13.00
N MET A 274 53.94 -113.48 -13.79
CA MET A 274 55.13 -113.47 -14.66
C MET A 274 56.44 -113.51 -13.87
N LEU A 275 56.54 -112.79 -12.75
CA LEU A 275 57.71 -112.84 -11.86
C LEU A 275 57.89 -114.24 -11.25
N THR A 276 56.81 -114.88 -10.79
CA THR A 276 56.84 -116.26 -10.28
C THR A 276 57.23 -117.27 -11.37
N GLU A 277 56.72 -117.14 -12.60
CA GLU A 277 57.09 -118.03 -13.71
C GLU A 277 58.56 -117.89 -14.11
N VAL A 278 59.08 -116.66 -14.20
CA VAL A 278 60.45 -116.41 -14.67
C VAL A 278 61.50 -116.65 -13.58
N PHE A 279 61.19 -116.31 -12.32
CA PHE A 279 62.16 -116.34 -11.23
C PHE A 279 61.87 -117.39 -10.15
N GLY A 280 60.80 -118.18 -10.27
CA GLY A 280 60.53 -119.36 -9.45
C GLY A 280 60.31 -119.13 -7.96
N ALA A 281 59.82 -117.93 -7.58
CA ALA A 281 59.47 -117.59 -6.19
C ALA A 281 58.00 -117.94 -5.89
#